data_AF-A0A7C3VBY4-F1
#
_entry.id   AF-A0A7C3VBY4-F1
#
_cell.length_a   1.000
_cell.length_b   1.000
_cell.length_c   1.000
_cell.angle_alpha   90.00
_cell.angle_beta   90.00
_cell.angle_gamma   90.00
#
_symmetry.space_group_name_H-M   'P 1'
#
loop_
_entity.id
_entity.type
_entity.pdbx_description
1 polymer ?
#
loop_
_entity_poly.entity_id
_entity_poly.type
_entity_poly.pdbx_seq_one_letter_code
_entity_poly.pdbx_strand_id
1 'polypeptide(L)'
;MNLIIFFISALLFSEQIPVQRPEPDKVIKTIEPLNITEEQKEKIYKDLLKNLKKYDSEKKKYDKKIEEKNQIDRDIEKIKSNMIEINKNVTLIIKSYLDNEQLKKLEELVKKQKEKISQSKPKENSDSEIKEEKEKKDVDKAVETQSPFSIYFP
;
A
#
# COMPACT_ATOMS: atom_id res chain seq x y z
N MET A 1 -16.01 18.17 -22.30
CA MET A 1 -15.17 16.98 -22.52
C MET A 1 -14.31 16.60 -21.30
N ASN A 2 -14.58 17.15 -20.09
CA ASN A 2 -13.74 16.92 -18.90
C ASN A 2 -14.40 16.04 -17.82
N LEU A 3 -15.67 15.65 -18.00
CA LEU A 3 -16.42 14.86 -17.00
C LEU A 3 -16.16 13.34 -17.13
N ILE A 4 -15.82 12.87 -18.33
CA ILE A 4 -15.57 11.44 -18.59
C ILE A 4 -14.24 10.99 -17.96
N ILE A 5 -13.24 11.88 -17.92
CA ILE A 5 -11.91 11.57 -17.36
C ILE A 5 -12.00 11.34 -15.85
N PHE A 6 -12.85 12.09 -15.13
CA PHE A 6 -13.00 11.98 -13.68
C PHE A 6 -13.62 10.64 -13.24
N PHE A 7 -14.57 10.11 -14.01
CA PHE A 7 -15.15 8.78 -13.77
C PHE A 7 -14.19 7.64 -14.09
N ILE A 8 -13.33 7.80 -15.11
CA ILE A 8 -12.28 6.80 -15.43
C ILE A 8 -11.22 6.75 -14.32
N SER A 9 -10.85 7.90 -13.74
CA SER A 9 -9.93 7.94 -12.59
C SER A 9 -10.53 7.32 -11.31
N ALA A 10 -11.84 7.46 -11.08
CA ALA A 10 -12.51 6.81 -9.96
C ALA A 10 -12.62 5.29 -10.14
N LEU A 11 -12.72 4.80 -11.38
CA LEU A 11 -12.72 3.36 -11.67
C LEU A 11 -11.33 2.71 -11.45
N LEU A 12 -10.25 3.49 -11.59
CA LEU A 12 -8.87 3.05 -11.29
C LEU A 12 -8.59 3.01 -9.79
N PHE A 13 -9.31 3.81 -8.99
CA PHE A 13 -9.50 3.59 -7.56
C PHE A 13 -10.60 2.53 -7.34
N SER A 14 -10.44 1.34 -7.92
CA SER A 14 -11.30 0.24 -7.52
C SER A 14 -10.93 -0.15 -6.09
N GLU A 15 -11.66 0.41 -5.14
CA GLU A 15 -11.93 -0.28 -3.88
C GLU A 15 -12.19 -1.75 -4.24
N GLN A 16 -11.49 -2.66 -3.57
CA GLN A 16 -11.64 -4.09 -3.78
C GLN A 16 -13.10 -4.45 -3.50
N ILE A 17 -13.95 -4.41 -4.53
CA ILE A 17 -15.33 -4.83 -4.41
C ILE A 17 -15.25 -6.29 -3.96
N PRO A 18 -15.76 -6.63 -2.76
CA PRO A 18 -15.65 -7.99 -2.26
C PRO A 18 -16.41 -8.90 -3.23
N VAL A 19 -15.67 -9.74 -3.94
CA VAL A 19 -16.25 -10.69 -4.90
C VAL A 19 -17.01 -11.75 -4.09
N GLN A 20 -18.32 -11.58 -4.01
CA GLN A 20 -19.20 -12.40 -3.19
C GLN A 20 -19.77 -13.55 -4.00
N ARG A 21 -19.75 -14.75 -3.43
CA ARG A 21 -20.24 -15.96 -4.10
C ARG A 21 -21.77 -15.89 -4.22
N PRO A 22 -22.35 -16.05 -5.43
CA PRO A 22 -23.80 -16.13 -5.56
C PRO A 22 -24.37 -17.34 -4.81
N GLU A 23 -25.51 -17.16 -4.15
CA GLU A 23 -26.26 -18.24 -3.51
C GLU A 23 -27.51 -18.54 -4.34
N PRO A 24 -27.62 -19.72 -4.98
CA PRO A 24 -28.73 -20.02 -5.89
C PRO A 24 -30.09 -19.84 -5.23
N ASP A 25 -30.26 -20.26 -3.98
CA ASP A 25 -31.51 -20.12 -3.24
C ASP A 25 -31.89 -18.65 -3.02
N LYS A 26 -30.92 -17.78 -2.73
CA LYS A 26 -31.16 -16.33 -2.58
C LYS A 26 -31.51 -15.71 -3.92
N VAL A 27 -30.82 -16.11 -4.99
CA VAL A 27 -31.10 -15.64 -6.36
C VAL A 27 -32.51 -16.02 -6.79
N ILE A 28 -32.92 -17.28 -6.58
CA ILE A 28 -34.28 -17.75 -6.90
C ILE A 28 -35.32 -16.97 -6.08
N LYS A 29 -35.11 -16.76 -4.78
CA LYS A 29 -36.01 -15.95 -3.94
C LYS A 29 -36.14 -14.51 -4.44
N THR A 30 -35.06 -13.89 -4.90
CA THR A 30 -35.14 -12.51 -5.44
C THR A 30 -35.94 -12.41 -6.74
N ILE A 31 -36.10 -13.50 -7.49
CA ILE A 31 -36.87 -13.52 -8.74
C ILE A 31 -38.26 -14.16 -8.60
N GLU A 32 -38.65 -14.60 -7.39
CA GLU A 32 -40.00 -15.12 -7.12
C GLU A 32 -41.15 -14.19 -7.55
N PRO A 33 -41.07 -12.85 -7.39
CA PRO A 33 -42.13 -11.94 -7.84
C PRO A 33 -42.40 -11.96 -9.35
N LEU A 34 -41.53 -12.58 -10.15
CA LEU A 34 -41.69 -12.68 -11.61
C LEU A 34 -42.68 -13.77 -12.04
N ASN A 35 -43.32 -14.49 -11.11
CA ASN A 35 -44.30 -15.56 -11.40
C ASN A 35 -43.77 -16.64 -12.36
N ILE A 36 -42.48 -16.96 -12.26
CA ILE A 36 -41.82 -18.04 -13.01
C ILE A 36 -42.31 -19.42 -12.55
N THR A 37 -42.48 -20.34 -13.49
CA THR A 37 -42.94 -21.71 -13.23
C THR A 37 -41.90 -22.54 -12.49
N GLU A 38 -42.32 -23.62 -11.82
CA GLU A 38 -41.40 -24.54 -11.15
C GLU A 38 -40.39 -25.17 -12.12
N GLU A 39 -40.81 -25.48 -13.36
CA GLU A 39 -39.89 -26.00 -14.38
C GLU A 39 -38.83 -24.96 -14.79
N GLN A 40 -39.20 -23.67 -14.84
CA GLN A 40 -38.26 -22.58 -15.10
C GLN A 40 -37.29 -22.40 -13.92
N LYS A 41 -37.79 -22.44 -12.68
CA LYS A 41 -36.94 -22.37 -11.47
C LYS A 41 -35.91 -23.50 -11.46
N GLU A 42 -36.31 -24.73 -11.78
CA GLU A 42 -35.39 -25.86 -11.82
C GLU A 42 -34.30 -25.70 -12.89
N LYS A 43 -34.65 -25.20 -14.09
CA LYS A 43 -33.67 -24.89 -15.15
C LYS A 43 -32.70 -23.80 -14.72
N ILE A 44 -33.21 -22.68 -14.19
CA ILE A 44 -32.38 -21.57 -13.68
C ILE A 44 -31.44 -22.07 -12.59
N TYR A 45 -31.94 -22.87 -11.65
CA TYR A 45 -31.15 -23.41 -10.55
C TYR A 45 -30.00 -24.30 -11.05
N LYS A 46 -30.27 -25.20 -12.01
CA LYS A 46 -29.23 -26.04 -12.64
C LYS A 46 -28.17 -25.19 -13.34
N ASP A 47 -28.57 -24.15 -14.06
CA ASP A 47 -27.63 -23.26 -14.76
C ASP A 47 -26.80 -22.42 -13.79
N LEU A 48 -27.41 -21.93 -12.70
CA LEU A 48 -26.71 -21.23 -11.62
C LEU A 48 -25.65 -22.14 -10.99
N LEU A 49 -25.97 -23.40 -10.67
CA LEU A 49 -25.00 -24.37 -10.16
C LEU A 49 -23.85 -24.64 -11.13
N LYS A 50 -24.13 -24.72 -12.43
CA LYS A 50 -23.09 -24.89 -13.46
C LYS A 50 -22.19 -23.66 -13.52
N ASN A 51 -22.75 -22.46 -13.41
CA ASN A 51 -21.98 -21.22 -13.41
C ASN A 51 -21.16 -21.07 -12.12
N LEU A 52 -21.68 -21.54 -10.97
CA LEU A 52 -20.94 -21.54 -9.71
C LEU A 52 -19.65 -22.36 -9.77
N LYS A 53 -19.62 -23.46 -10.52
CA LYS A 53 -18.36 -24.19 -10.73
C LYS A 53 -17.29 -23.34 -11.42
N LYS A 54 -17.69 -22.50 -12.38
CA LYS A 54 -16.77 -21.54 -13.04
C LYS A 54 -16.35 -20.46 -12.06
N TYR A 55 -17.29 -19.90 -11.31
CA TYR A 55 -17.01 -18.92 -10.25
C TYR A 55 -16.00 -19.46 -9.24
N ASP A 56 -16.21 -20.66 -8.71
CA ASP A 56 -15.35 -21.27 -7.70
C ASP A 56 -13.93 -21.53 -8.26
N SER A 57 -13.82 -21.88 -9.55
CA SER A 57 -12.53 -22.01 -10.23
C SER A 57 -11.80 -20.67 -10.37
N GLU A 58 -12.48 -19.61 -10.81
CA GLU A 58 -11.88 -18.29 -10.93
C GLU A 58 -11.55 -17.68 -9.57
N LYS A 59 -12.39 -17.91 -8.55
CA LYS A 59 -12.14 -17.49 -7.18
C LYS A 59 -10.85 -18.10 -6.63
N LYS A 60 -10.60 -19.40 -6.86
CA LYS A 60 -9.31 -20.03 -6.50
C LYS A 60 -8.12 -19.36 -7.16
N LYS A 61 -8.21 -19.01 -8.44
CA LYS A 61 -7.12 -18.29 -9.15
C LYS A 61 -6.91 -16.90 -8.56
N TYR A 62 -8.01 -16.19 -8.29
CA TYR A 62 -7.98 -14.88 -7.65
C TYR A 62 -7.32 -14.95 -6.27
N ASP A 63 -7.73 -15.88 -5.42
CA ASP A 63 -7.18 -16.03 -4.06
C ASP A 63 -5.68 -16.34 -4.10
N LYS A 64 -5.25 -17.21 -5.04
CA LYS A 64 -3.82 -17.47 -5.28
C LYS A 64 -3.06 -16.20 -5.69
N LYS A 65 -3.64 -15.38 -6.57
CA LYS A 65 -3.03 -14.11 -7.00
C LYS A 65 -2.93 -13.09 -5.87
N ILE A 66 -3.91 -13.06 -4.97
CA ILE A 66 -3.85 -12.24 -3.76
C ILE A 66 -2.73 -12.71 -2.83
N GLU A 67 -2.58 -14.02 -2.65
CA GLU A 67 -1.48 -14.57 -1.85
C GLU A 67 -0.10 -14.25 -2.45
N GLU A 68 0.05 -14.42 -3.77
CA GLU A 68 1.26 -14.03 -4.50
C GLU A 68 1.57 -12.53 -4.31
N LYS A 69 0.56 -11.66 -4.42
CA LYS A 69 0.72 -10.23 -4.17
C LYS A 69 1.19 -9.94 -2.73
N ASN A 70 0.55 -10.56 -1.74
CA ASN A 70 0.91 -10.38 -0.33
C ASN A 70 2.33 -10.89 -0.02
N GLN A 71 2.82 -11.87 -0.78
CA GLN A 71 4.20 -12.32 -0.67
C GLN A 71 5.17 -11.29 -1.27
N ILE A 72 4.86 -10.76 -2.44
CA ILE A 72 5.64 -9.70 -3.09
C ILE A 72 5.74 -8.46 -2.18
N ASP A 73 4.62 -8.02 -1.59
CA ASP A 73 4.60 -6.86 -0.69
C ASP A 73 5.52 -7.08 0.53
N ARG A 74 5.56 -8.30 1.08
CA ARG A 74 6.49 -8.67 2.17
C ARG A 74 7.95 -8.66 1.72
N ASP A 75 8.24 -9.17 0.52
CA ASP A 75 9.59 -9.19 -0.02
C ASP A 75 10.11 -7.77 -0.31
N ILE A 76 9.24 -6.88 -0.80
CA ILE A 76 9.55 -5.45 -0.99
C ILE A 76 9.92 -4.80 0.33
N GLU A 77 9.13 -4.98 1.39
CA GLU A 77 9.43 -4.42 2.71
C GLU A 77 10.74 -4.97 3.29
N LYS A 78 11.04 -6.26 3.06
CA LYS A 78 12.33 -6.85 3.44
C LYS A 78 13.50 -6.21 2.70
N ILE A 79 13.40 -6.03 1.38
CA ILE A 79 14.43 -5.37 0.56
C ILE A 79 14.65 -3.94 1.06
N LYS A 80 13.56 -3.20 1.29
CA LYS A 80 13.60 -1.83 1.82
C LYS A 80 14.29 -1.77 3.18
N SER A 81 13.97 -2.69 4.09
CA SER A 81 14.64 -2.79 5.40
C SER A 81 16.14 -3.03 5.25
N ASN A 82 16.54 -3.95 4.37
CA ASN A 82 17.96 -4.22 4.11
C ASN A 82 18.69 -3.00 3.54
N MET A 83 18.06 -2.27 2.62
CA MET A 83 18.63 -1.03 2.07
C MET A 83 18.80 0.05 3.15
N ILE A 84 17.83 0.20 4.06
CA ILE A 84 17.94 1.12 5.19
C ILE A 84 19.12 0.73 6.10
N GLU A 85 19.30 -0.56 6.37
CA GLU A 85 20.42 -1.06 7.19
C GLU A 85 21.78 -0.78 6.52
N ILE A 86 21.90 -1.07 5.23
CA ILE A 86 23.10 -0.73 4.44
C ILE A 86 23.38 0.77 4.53
N ASN A 87 22.36 1.61 4.35
CA ASN A 87 22.49 3.06 4.44
C ASN A 87 22.95 3.53 5.83
N LYS A 88 22.41 2.96 6.91
CA LYS A 88 22.87 3.24 8.29
C LYS A 88 24.36 2.93 8.45
N ASN A 89 24.82 1.83 7.87
CA ASN A 89 26.19 1.37 7.97
C ASN A 89 27.18 2.25 7.20
N VAL A 90 26.75 3.02 6.20
CA VAL A 90 27.63 3.96 5.46
C VAL A 90 28.37 4.91 6.41
N THR A 91 27.68 5.46 7.41
CA THR A 91 28.33 6.35 8.39
C THR A 91 29.35 5.62 9.25
N LEU A 92 29.07 4.38 9.64
CA LEU A 92 29.99 3.56 10.43
C LEU A 92 31.26 3.23 9.63
N ILE A 93 31.09 2.87 8.35
CA ILE A 93 32.20 2.60 7.42
C ILE A 93 33.05 3.86 7.27
N ILE A 94 32.47 5.02 7.02
CA ILE A 94 33.26 6.26 6.89
C ILE A 94 34.03 6.51 8.19
N LYS A 95 33.38 6.42 9.36
CA LYS A 95 34.02 6.63 10.67
C LYS A 95 35.19 5.69 10.94
N SER A 96 35.16 4.44 10.45
CA SER A 96 36.24 3.47 10.72
C SER A 96 37.57 3.80 10.03
N TYR A 97 37.59 4.70 9.05
CA TYR A 97 38.81 5.10 8.34
C TYR A 97 39.32 6.49 8.72
N LEU A 98 38.65 7.19 9.66
CA LEU A 98 39.02 8.55 10.04
C LEU A 98 39.81 8.58 11.34
N ASP A 99 40.77 9.50 11.40
CA ASP A 99 41.45 9.86 12.64
C ASP A 99 40.58 10.79 13.53
N ASN A 100 41.06 11.06 14.74
CA ASN A 100 40.32 11.86 15.73
C ASN A 100 40.06 13.31 15.28
N GLU A 101 40.93 13.93 14.48
CA GLU A 101 40.69 15.29 13.98
C GLU A 101 39.69 15.29 12.83
N GLN A 102 39.76 14.28 11.97
CA GLN A 102 38.84 14.07 10.85
C GLN A 102 37.43 13.71 11.33
N LEU A 103 37.30 12.92 12.40
CA LEU A 103 36.02 12.60 13.03
C LEU A 103 35.29 13.85 13.55
N LYS A 104 36.00 14.76 14.21
CA LYS A 104 35.43 16.03 14.68
C LYS A 104 34.90 16.88 13.52
N LYS A 105 35.66 16.97 12.42
CA LYS A 105 35.22 17.67 11.19
C LYS A 105 34.00 17.00 10.56
N LEU A 106 33.95 15.67 10.56
CA LEU A 106 32.80 14.92 10.06
C LEU A 106 31.53 15.21 10.87
N GLU A 107 31.64 15.25 12.20
CA GLU A 107 30.51 15.56 13.09
C GLU A 107 29.97 16.97 12.87
N GLU A 108 30.86 17.95 12.68
CA GLU A 108 30.46 19.32 12.32
C GLU A 108 29.74 19.40 10.97
N LEU A 109 30.22 18.65 9.96
CA LEU A 109 29.58 18.59 8.64
C LEU A 109 28.20 17.97 8.72
N VAL A 110 28.06 16.84 9.44
CA VAL A 110 26.77 16.17 9.67
C VAL A 110 25.80 17.09 10.40
N LYS A 111 26.26 17.83 11.41
CA LYS A 111 25.43 18.79 12.16
C LYS A 111 24.91 19.91 11.26
N LYS A 112 25.80 20.55 10.48
CA LYS A 112 25.43 21.59 9.50
C LYS A 112 24.43 21.09 8.45
N GLN A 113 24.53 19.83 8.06
CA GLN A 113 23.64 19.21 7.10
C GLN A 113 22.23 18.98 7.67
N LYS A 114 22.12 18.48 8.91
CA LYS A 114 20.82 18.34 9.61
C LYS A 114 20.11 19.68 9.79
N GLU A 115 20.86 20.74 10.09
CA GLU A 115 20.34 22.10 10.22
C GLU A 115 19.76 22.62 8.88
N LYS A 116 20.44 22.39 7.76
CA LYS A 116 19.95 22.76 6.43
C LYS A 116 18.66 22.03 6.02
N ILE A 117 18.57 20.73 6.31
CA ILE A 117 17.37 19.92 6.01
C ILE A 117 16.16 20.38 6.84
N SER A 118 16.39 20.77 8.10
CA SER A 118 15.34 21.27 8.99
C SER A 118 14.80 22.63 8.55
N GLN A 119 15.60 23.44 7.84
CA GLN A 119 15.21 24.74 7.32
C GLN A 119 14.52 24.68 5.94
N SER A 120 14.64 23.58 5.20
CA SER A 120 14.10 23.44 3.83
C SER A 120 12.73 22.75 3.76
N LYS A 121 12.08 22.40 4.87
CA LYS A 121 10.67 21.97 4.84
C LYS A 121 9.79 23.17 4.46
N PRO A 122 9.04 23.14 3.36
CA PRO A 122 8.01 24.14 3.10
C PRO A 122 6.96 24.06 4.21
N LYS A 123 6.57 25.22 4.77
CA LYS A 123 5.27 25.33 5.45
C LYS A 123 4.20 25.17 4.38
N GLU A 124 3.74 23.96 4.16
CA GLU A 124 2.49 23.76 3.43
C GLU A 124 1.35 24.21 4.33
N ASN A 125 0.62 25.22 3.86
CA ASN A 125 -0.42 25.90 4.61
C ASN A 125 -1.58 24.95 4.92
N SER A 126 -2.10 25.15 6.11
CA SER A 126 -3.44 24.82 6.59
C SER A 126 -4.50 24.85 5.49
N ASP A 127 -5.26 23.76 5.36
CA ASP A 127 -6.71 23.77 5.61
C ASP A 127 -7.28 22.35 5.46
N SER A 128 -7.43 21.66 6.58
CA SER A 128 -8.62 20.86 6.93
C SER A 128 -8.38 20.21 8.29
N GLU A 129 -9.17 20.66 9.26
CA GLU A 129 -9.22 20.12 10.61
C GLU A 129 -9.57 18.62 10.61
N ILE A 130 -9.14 17.97 11.69
CA ILE A 130 -9.55 16.64 12.18
C ILE A 130 -8.67 15.46 11.71
N LYS A 131 -7.46 15.34 12.32
CA LYS A 131 -6.88 14.09 12.92
C LYS A 131 -5.37 14.14 13.23
N GLU A 132 -4.73 15.30 13.33
CA GLU A 132 -3.28 15.38 13.63
C GLU A 132 -2.97 15.43 15.14
N GLU A 133 -3.01 14.30 15.84
CA GLU A 133 -2.29 14.21 17.11
C GLU A 133 -1.46 12.91 17.29
N LYS A 134 -1.50 12.01 16.29
CA LYS A 134 -0.66 10.80 16.28
C LYS A 134 0.50 10.84 15.28
N GLU A 135 0.43 11.63 14.20
CA GLU A 135 1.46 11.60 13.14
C GLU A 135 2.74 12.41 13.43
N LYS A 136 2.70 13.39 14.33
CA LYS A 136 3.91 14.20 14.63
C LYS A 136 4.99 13.44 15.41
N LYS A 137 4.66 12.37 16.13
CA LYS A 137 5.66 11.54 16.83
C LYS A 137 6.37 10.53 15.91
N ASP A 138 5.78 10.17 14.79
CA ASP A 138 6.35 9.16 13.88
C ASP A 138 7.32 9.77 12.86
N VAL A 139 7.11 11.04 12.47
CA VAL A 139 8.01 11.75 11.55
C VAL A 139 9.36 12.10 12.19
N ASP A 140 9.39 12.48 13.47
CA ASP A 140 10.65 12.81 14.17
C ASP A 140 11.49 11.56 14.48
N LYS A 141 10.86 10.39 14.66
CA LYS A 141 11.56 9.10 14.82
C LYS A 141 12.15 8.56 13.52
N ALA A 142 11.52 8.85 12.37
CA ALA A 142 12.04 8.42 11.07
C ALA A 142 13.35 9.14 10.71
N VAL A 143 13.49 10.41 11.09
CA VAL A 143 14.69 11.23 10.82
C VAL A 143 15.89 10.82 11.70
N GLU A 144 15.65 10.30 12.91
CA GLU A 144 16.72 9.80 13.78
C GLU A 144 17.34 8.46 13.33
N THR A 145 16.68 7.72 12.44
CA THR A 145 17.14 6.37 12.04
C THR A 145 17.84 6.32 10.68
N GLN A 146 17.95 7.42 9.94
CA GLN A 146 18.64 7.44 8.64
C GLN A 146 20.05 8.05 8.76
N SER A 147 20.98 7.49 8.00
CA SER A 147 22.35 8.00 7.90
C SER A 147 22.32 9.44 7.36
N PRO A 148 23.15 10.37 7.87
CA PRO A 148 23.25 11.72 7.31
C PRO A 148 23.66 11.73 5.83
N PHE A 149 24.22 10.62 5.33
CA PHE A 149 24.58 10.44 3.93
C PHE A 149 23.44 9.85 3.08
N SER A 150 22.29 9.51 3.67
CA SER A 150 21.13 8.98 2.94
C SER A 150 20.60 9.94 1.88
N ILE A 151 20.87 11.25 1.99
CA ILE A 151 20.47 12.23 0.97
C ILE A 151 21.16 12.05 -0.40
N TYR A 152 22.25 11.26 -0.45
CA TYR A 152 22.97 10.97 -1.69
C TYR A 152 22.51 9.65 -2.34
N PHE A 153 21.54 8.95 -1.73
CA PHE A 153 20.93 7.72 -2.21
C PHE A 153 19.41 7.91 -2.26
N PRO A 154 18.87 8.54 -3.33
CA PRO A 154 17.44 8.83 -3.47
C PRO A 154 16.57 7.57 -3.57
#